data_AF-A0A922IB46-F1
#
_entry.id   AF-A0A922IB46-F1
#
_cell.length_a   1.000
_cell.length_b   1.000
_cell.length_c   1.000
_cell.angle_alpha   90.00
_cell.angle_beta   90.00
_cell.angle_gamma   90.00
#
_symmetry.space_group_name_H-M   'P 1'
#
loop_
_entity.id
_entity.type
_entity.pdbx_description
1 polymer ?
#
loop_
_entity_poly.entity_id
_entity_poly.type
_entity_poly.pdbx_seq_one_letter_code
_entity_poly.pdbx_strand_id
1 'polypeptide(L)'
;MAPNFFIIEKDPKNIGEIFCRCFECWKHLSHRLEYSLECYQNHCIKWNFHTLKRTIHMTTRAWIIIISLLWIIIWPHDRLFMNVENFDEISQIKRSDLVIIELIIIFIVLEWMWFHIFKGIWIYRSSWNDFIVINYRFDDHQLRQDFHEYLINFYVITHSIAKLLYAISAITLIIFNILFIHLSIGFYLNFKITLIQLMMTMSVLSMLVRHLILMMGQLFLSLNYTIFVVEFLKIRLKQLHTFLRIEFKLFRFTTVANFRKIWKKFYPNYIRIYSETIKMNQTEKIIFFNLELISKSAIIISALFIGQQLKMNIMNTFVALVFIIVFCYTTLLYSRVSYLPFYNQLCSRALMDGVARQKPIPFVLKHFYSIKSHLLIQTMANNRLGFTCGEMFFITRFKYIQLFILNFHLIIKFYKKICISS
;
A
#
# COMPACT_ATOMS: atom_id res chain seq x y z
N MET A 1 14.24 -13.90 -14.83
CA MET A 1 12.95 -14.61 -14.67
C MET A 1 11.90 -13.57 -14.35
N ALA A 2 11.17 -13.10 -15.37
CA ALA A 2 9.93 -12.37 -15.13
C ALA A 2 8.91 -13.42 -14.62
N PRO A 3 8.30 -13.25 -13.45
CA PRO A 3 7.15 -14.06 -13.09
C PRO A 3 6.08 -13.96 -14.18
N ASN A 4 5.42 -15.08 -14.46
CA ASN A 4 4.31 -15.26 -15.39
C ASN A 4 3.05 -14.45 -14.96
N PHE A 5 3.18 -13.17 -14.58
CA PHE A 5 2.05 -12.30 -14.26
C PHE A 5 1.20 -11.92 -15.49
N PHE A 6 1.71 -12.19 -16.70
CA PHE A 6 1.06 -11.91 -17.98
C PHE A 6 0.23 -13.07 -18.54
N ILE A 7 0.12 -14.20 -17.85
CA ILE A 7 -0.85 -15.22 -18.25
C ILE A 7 -2.25 -14.64 -18.01
N ILE A 8 -3.11 -14.71 -19.03
CA ILE A 8 -4.55 -14.44 -18.94
C ILE A 8 -5.13 -15.51 -18.03
N GLU A 9 -5.06 -15.28 -16.72
CA GLU A 9 -5.77 -16.09 -15.75
C GLU A 9 -7.26 -15.85 -15.94
N LYS A 10 -8.05 -16.93 -16.00
CA LYS A 10 -9.52 -16.85 -15.99
C LYS A 10 -9.97 -15.94 -14.84
N ASP A 11 -11.04 -15.18 -15.04
CA ASP A 11 -11.59 -14.34 -13.97
C ASP A 11 -11.92 -15.19 -12.74
N PRO A 12 -11.61 -14.69 -11.53
CA PRO A 12 -11.88 -15.44 -10.31
C PRO A 12 -13.39 -15.60 -10.13
N LYS A 13 -13.81 -16.82 -9.80
CA LYS A 13 -15.23 -17.12 -9.57
C LYS A 13 -15.65 -16.87 -8.13
N ASN A 14 -14.70 -17.00 -7.21
CA ASN A 14 -14.94 -16.99 -5.77
C ASN A 14 -13.90 -16.11 -5.05
N ILE A 15 -14.23 -15.60 -3.87
CA ILE A 15 -13.34 -14.71 -3.11
C ILE A 15 -12.09 -15.45 -2.62
N GLY A 16 -12.19 -16.74 -2.30
CA GLY A 16 -11.04 -17.56 -1.92
C GLY A 16 -9.94 -17.62 -2.99
N GLU A 17 -10.32 -17.65 -4.28
CA GLU A 17 -9.35 -17.61 -5.39
C GLU A 17 -8.60 -16.28 -5.44
N ILE A 18 -9.27 -15.17 -5.12
CA ILE A 18 -8.64 -13.85 -5.03
C ILE A 18 -7.59 -13.83 -3.92
N PHE A 19 -7.89 -14.42 -2.75
CA PHE A 19 -6.92 -14.52 -1.66
C PHE A 19 -5.73 -15.44 -1.98
N CYS A 20 -5.94 -16.50 -2.77
CA CYS A 20 -4.84 -17.32 -3.26
C CYS A 20 -3.90 -16.52 -4.18
N ARG A 21 -4.44 -15.77 -5.14
CA ARG A 21 -3.63 -14.89 -6.01
C ARG A 21 -2.93 -13.78 -5.22
N CYS A 22 -3.61 -13.23 -4.22
CA CYS A 22 -3.05 -12.27 -3.29
C CYS A 22 -1.80 -12.83 -2.60
N PHE A 23 -1.89 -14.05 -2.05
CA PHE A 23 -0.78 -14.71 -1.39
C PHE A 23 0.41 -14.91 -2.33
N GLU A 24 0.19 -15.44 -3.53
CA GLU A 24 1.25 -15.68 -4.51
C GLU A 24 1.94 -14.37 -4.94
N CYS A 25 1.16 -13.31 -5.16
CA CYS A 25 1.70 -11.99 -5.49
C CYS A 25 2.56 -11.42 -4.35
N TRP A 26 2.05 -11.45 -3.12
CA TRP A 26 2.74 -10.97 -1.94
C TRP A 26 3.99 -11.78 -1.61
N LYS A 27 3.90 -13.11 -1.69
CA LYS A 27 5.01 -14.04 -1.54
C LYS A 27 6.16 -13.66 -2.47
N HIS A 28 5.87 -13.37 -3.73
CA HIS A 28 6.89 -13.03 -4.71
C HIS A 28 7.45 -11.61 -4.53
N LEU A 29 6.59 -10.59 -4.42
CA LEU A 29 7.01 -9.19 -4.50
C LEU A 29 7.34 -8.59 -3.12
N SER A 30 6.49 -8.82 -2.13
CA SER A 30 6.62 -8.21 -0.79
C SER A 30 7.43 -9.07 0.17
N HIS A 31 7.23 -10.39 0.21
CA HIS A 31 7.96 -11.27 1.13
C HIS A 31 9.34 -11.65 0.57
N ARG A 32 9.42 -11.78 -0.76
CA ARG A 32 10.63 -12.21 -1.50
C ARG A 32 11.08 -13.62 -1.09
N LEU A 33 10.16 -14.47 -0.66
CA LEU A 33 10.42 -15.82 -0.16
C LEU A 33 9.66 -16.86 -0.97
N GLU A 34 10.15 -18.10 -0.98
CA GLU A 34 9.43 -19.23 -1.58
C GLU A 34 8.99 -20.21 -0.48
N TYR A 35 7.69 -20.20 -0.16
CA TYR A 35 7.06 -21.05 0.85
C TYR A 35 5.56 -21.25 0.55
N SER A 36 4.95 -22.29 1.11
CA SER A 36 3.51 -22.52 1.04
C SER A 36 2.80 -21.99 2.30
N LEU A 37 1.53 -21.63 2.15
CA LEU A 37 0.72 -21.17 3.27
C LEU A 37 0.55 -22.25 4.37
N GLU A 38 0.51 -23.52 3.98
CA GLU A 38 0.45 -24.67 4.90
C GLU A 38 1.74 -24.81 5.71
N CYS A 39 2.91 -24.67 5.09
CA CYS A 39 4.18 -24.67 5.82
C CYS A 39 4.28 -23.51 6.83
N TYR A 40 3.70 -22.36 6.49
CA TYR A 40 3.59 -21.24 7.42
C TYR A 40 2.68 -21.58 8.61
N GLN A 41 1.50 -22.15 8.37
CA GLN A 41 0.56 -22.57 9.42
C GLN A 41 1.15 -23.61 10.37
N ASN A 42 1.90 -24.58 9.83
CA ASN A 42 2.52 -25.66 10.58
C ASN A 42 3.90 -25.30 11.17
N HIS A 43 4.30 -24.03 11.06
CA HIS A 43 5.57 -23.51 11.59
C HIS A 43 6.81 -24.28 11.07
N CYS A 44 6.76 -24.78 9.82
CA CYS A 44 7.74 -25.71 9.27
C CYS A 44 8.38 -25.24 7.95
N ILE A 45 8.46 -23.92 7.73
CA ILE A 45 9.21 -23.34 6.61
C ILE A 45 10.68 -23.78 6.72
N LYS A 46 11.18 -24.46 5.68
CA LYS A 46 12.57 -24.90 5.58
C LYS A 46 13.45 -23.73 5.14
N TRP A 47 14.36 -23.28 6.01
CA TRP A 47 15.27 -22.16 5.73
C TRP A 47 16.47 -22.57 4.89
N ASN A 48 16.21 -23.07 3.68
CA ASN A 48 17.26 -23.50 2.75
C ASN A 48 17.52 -22.42 1.69
N PHE A 49 18.62 -22.57 0.94
CA PHE A 49 18.95 -21.65 -0.15
C PHE A 49 17.80 -21.48 -1.15
N HIS A 50 17.03 -22.54 -1.44
CA HIS A 50 15.89 -22.45 -2.35
C HIS A 50 14.84 -21.42 -1.89
N THR A 51 14.48 -21.43 -0.60
CA THR A 51 13.52 -20.51 0.00
C THR A 51 14.05 -19.07 0.03
N LEU A 52 15.33 -18.90 0.35
CA LEU A 52 15.97 -17.58 0.49
C LEU A 52 16.54 -17.01 -0.81
N LYS A 53 16.66 -17.80 -1.89
CA LYS A 53 17.30 -17.42 -3.15
C LYS A 53 16.79 -16.08 -3.69
N ARG A 54 15.47 -15.90 -3.66
CA ARG A 54 14.82 -14.67 -4.14
C ARG A 54 15.13 -13.49 -3.24
N THR A 55 15.07 -13.68 -1.92
CA THR A 55 15.44 -12.67 -0.92
C THR A 55 16.87 -12.21 -1.14
N ILE A 56 17.83 -13.14 -1.19
CA ILE A 56 19.25 -12.84 -1.38
C ILE A 56 19.42 -12.05 -2.69
N HIS A 57 18.87 -12.53 -3.81
CA HIS A 57 19.02 -11.88 -5.10
C HIS A 57 18.43 -10.46 -5.17
N MET A 58 17.23 -10.25 -4.61
CA MET A 58 16.56 -8.94 -4.68
C MET A 58 17.18 -7.93 -3.72
N THR A 59 17.50 -8.33 -2.49
CA THR A 59 18.10 -7.46 -1.46
C THR A 59 19.53 -7.06 -1.83
N THR A 60 20.36 -8.02 -2.25
CA THR A 60 21.73 -7.72 -2.73
C THR A 60 21.71 -6.73 -3.90
N ARG A 61 20.81 -6.91 -4.86
CA ARG A 61 20.63 -5.94 -5.95
C ARG A 61 20.25 -4.55 -5.44
N ALA A 62 19.29 -4.47 -4.52
CA ALA A 62 18.86 -3.19 -3.95
C ALA A 62 20.03 -2.45 -3.28
N TRP A 63 20.81 -3.15 -2.44
CA TRP A 63 21.97 -2.56 -1.76
C TRP A 63 23.11 -2.18 -2.70
N ILE A 64 23.41 -3.00 -3.71
CA ILE A 64 24.40 -2.63 -4.74
C ILE A 64 23.98 -1.33 -5.43
N ILE A 65 22.71 -1.17 -5.77
CA ILE A 65 22.20 0.05 -6.40
C ILE A 65 22.30 1.24 -5.42
N ILE A 66 21.86 1.10 -4.18
CA ILE A 66 21.94 2.16 -3.16
C ILE A 66 23.39 2.63 -3.00
N ILE A 67 24.34 1.70 -2.87
CA ILE A 67 25.77 2.00 -2.73
C ILE A 67 26.29 2.71 -3.98
N SER A 68 25.96 2.23 -5.18
CA SER A 68 26.37 2.87 -6.44
C SER A 68 25.80 4.28 -6.59
N LEU A 69 24.53 4.51 -6.24
CA LEU A 69 23.92 5.84 -6.29
C LEU A 69 24.55 6.80 -5.26
N LEU A 70 24.84 6.32 -4.04
CA LEU A 70 25.57 7.09 -3.04
C LEU A 70 26.98 7.44 -3.52
N TRP A 71 27.66 6.50 -4.18
CA TRP A 71 28.99 6.72 -4.73
C TRP A 71 29.00 7.86 -5.76
N ILE A 72 28.01 7.87 -6.67
CA ILE A 72 27.85 8.93 -7.68
C ILE A 72 27.67 10.32 -7.04
N ILE A 73 26.98 10.41 -5.90
CA ILE A 73 26.77 11.68 -5.19
C ILE A 73 28.01 12.11 -4.38
N ILE A 74 28.63 11.19 -3.64
CA ILE A 74 29.72 11.51 -2.70
C ILE A 74 31.02 11.79 -3.44
N TRP A 75 31.29 11.06 -4.53
CA TRP A 75 32.51 11.21 -5.34
C TRP A 75 32.19 11.64 -6.78
N PRO A 76 31.77 12.90 -6.98
CA PRO A 76 31.31 13.40 -8.27
C PRO A 76 32.42 13.57 -9.32
N HIS A 77 33.70 13.37 -8.97
CA HIS A 77 34.85 13.46 -9.89
C HIS A 77 35.57 12.13 -10.07
N ASP A 78 34.96 11.02 -9.67
CA ASP A 78 35.57 9.71 -9.79
C ASP A 78 35.62 9.22 -11.25
N ARG A 79 36.65 8.41 -11.56
CA ARG A 79 36.85 7.80 -12.88
C ARG A 79 36.00 6.55 -13.09
N LEU A 80 35.24 6.10 -12.10
CA LEU A 80 34.43 4.88 -12.20
C LEU A 80 33.04 5.11 -12.79
N PHE A 81 32.37 6.22 -12.48
CA PHE A 81 31.02 6.51 -12.94
C PHE A 81 30.97 7.81 -13.73
N MET A 82 29.90 8.01 -14.50
CA MET A 82 29.60 9.32 -15.06
C MET A 82 29.21 10.30 -13.95
N ASN A 83 29.76 11.50 -14.02
CA ASN A 83 29.44 12.59 -13.09
C ASN A 83 27.98 13.03 -13.27
N VAL A 84 27.37 13.56 -12.20
CA VAL A 84 26.00 14.11 -12.22
C VAL A 84 25.83 15.19 -13.30
N GLU A 85 26.87 15.99 -13.56
CA GLU A 85 26.86 17.01 -14.62
C GLU A 85 26.67 16.40 -16.02
N ASN A 86 27.24 15.21 -16.26
CA ASN A 86 27.04 14.50 -17.52
C ASN A 86 25.59 13.99 -17.64
N PHE A 87 24.98 13.56 -16.52
CA PHE A 87 23.56 13.19 -16.49
C PHE A 87 22.64 14.38 -16.76
N ASP A 88 22.97 15.54 -16.17
CA ASP A 88 22.29 16.81 -16.39
C ASP A 88 22.35 17.21 -17.87
N GLU A 89 23.52 17.09 -18.51
CA GLU A 89 23.69 17.40 -19.93
C GLU A 89 22.93 16.42 -20.84
N ILE A 90 23.02 15.11 -20.58
CA ILE A 90 22.29 14.07 -21.34
C ILE A 90 20.78 14.29 -21.26
N SER A 91 20.27 14.60 -20.08
CA SER A 91 18.84 14.72 -19.82
C SER A 91 18.30 16.14 -20.05
N GLN A 92 19.19 17.11 -20.28
CA GLN A 92 18.92 18.54 -20.32
C GLN A 92 18.21 19.06 -19.05
N ILE A 93 18.58 18.49 -17.90
CA ILE A 93 18.00 18.79 -16.58
C ILE A 93 19.06 19.51 -15.75
N LYS A 94 18.65 20.34 -14.78
CA LYS A 94 19.55 20.78 -13.72
C LYS A 94 19.27 20.03 -12.43
N ARG A 95 20.32 19.74 -11.66
CA ARG A 95 20.20 19.14 -10.32
C ARG A 95 19.59 17.73 -10.33
N SER A 96 20.06 16.87 -11.24
CA SER A 96 19.68 15.44 -11.21
C SER A 96 20.12 14.74 -9.92
N ASP A 97 21.08 15.30 -9.16
CA ASP A 97 21.44 14.86 -7.82
C ASP A 97 20.21 14.77 -6.89
N LEU A 98 19.27 15.72 -6.97
CA LEU A 98 18.04 15.69 -6.16
C LEU A 98 17.17 14.46 -6.46
N VAL A 99 17.09 14.07 -7.74
CA VAL A 99 16.34 12.88 -8.16
C VAL A 99 17.04 11.62 -7.66
N ILE A 100 18.37 11.57 -7.74
CA ILE A 100 19.17 10.44 -7.23
C ILE A 100 19.01 10.31 -5.71
N ILE A 101 19.04 11.43 -4.97
CA ILE A 101 18.80 11.46 -3.51
C ILE A 101 17.41 10.90 -3.18
N GLU A 102 16.36 11.32 -3.90
CA GLU A 102 15.01 10.78 -3.67
C GLU A 102 14.94 9.28 -3.93
N LEU A 103 15.58 8.78 -5.00
CA LEU A 103 15.65 7.35 -5.27
C LEU A 103 16.34 6.57 -4.14
N ILE A 104 17.42 7.11 -3.57
CA ILE A 104 18.09 6.51 -2.41
C ILE A 104 17.15 6.45 -1.20
N ILE A 105 16.46 7.56 -0.88
CA ILE A 105 15.49 7.61 0.22
C ILE A 105 14.42 6.55 0.02
N ILE A 106 13.82 6.50 -1.18
CA ILE A 106 12.78 5.54 -1.53
C ILE A 106 13.28 4.09 -1.35
N PHE A 107 14.48 3.76 -1.85
CA PHE A 107 15.01 2.41 -1.73
C PHE A 107 15.32 2.00 -0.29
N ILE A 108 15.90 2.90 0.51
CA ILE A 108 16.15 2.63 1.94
C ILE A 108 14.84 2.37 2.67
N VAL A 109 13.81 3.20 2.43
CA VAL A 109 12.50 3.08 3.09
C VAL A 109 11.80 1.79 2.68
N LEU A 110 11.90 1.39 1.40
CA LEU A 110 11.30 0.15 0.91
C LEU A 110 12.03 -1.10 1.41
N GLU A 111 13.37 -1.08 1.52
CA GLU A 111 14.12 -2.18 2.13
C GLU A 111 13.85 -2.28 3.64
N TRP A 112 13.69 -1.15 4.33
CA TRP A 112 13.23 -1.12 5.72
C TRP A 112 11.84 -1.75 5.88
N MET A 113 10.89 -1.37 5.02
CA MET A 113 9.55 -1.97 4.99
C MET A 113 9.62 -3.48 4.76
N TRP A 114 10.42 -3.93 3.80
CA TRP A 114 10.63 -5.35 3.51
C TRP A 114 11.16 -6.10 4.73
N PHE A 115 12.19 -5.57 5.40
CA PHE A 115 12.79 -6.21 6.57
C PHE A 115 11.78 -6.47 7.69
N HIS A 116 10.90 -5.51 7.95
CA HIS A 116 9.82 -5.66 8.93
C HIS A 116 8.83 -6.77 8.56
N ILE A 117 8.41 -6.82 7.29
CA ILE A 117 7.49 -7.84 6.80
C ILE A 117 8.15 -9.23 6.85
N PHE A 118 9.39 -9.33 6.38
CA PHE A 118 10.19 -10.55 6.41
C PHE A 118 10.36 -11.08 7.85
N LYS A 119 10.71 -10.22 8.80
CA LYS A 119 10.84 -10.58 10.22
C LYS A 119 9.54 -11.15 10.79
N GLY A 120 8.39 -10.63 10.37
CA GLY A 120 7.08 -11.16 10.76
C GLY A 120 6.90 -12.63 10.32
N ILE A 121 7.34 -12.96 9.11
CA ILE A 121 7.28 -14.34 8.58
C ILE A 121 8.28 -15.24 9.29
N TRP A 122 9.51 -14.74 9.51
CA TRP A 122 10.57 -15.49 10.19
C TRP A 122 10.14 -16.00 11.58
N ILE A 123 9.38 -15.18 12.30
CA ILE A 123 8.91 -15.49 13.66
C ILE A 123 7.51 -16.14 13.66
N TYR A 124 6.92 -16.41 12.48
CA TYR A 124 5.54 -16.90 12.34
C TYR A 124 4.49 -16.00 13.04
N ARG A 125 4.70 -14.69 12.94
CA ARG A 125 3.80 -13.64 13.46
C ARG A 125 3.45 -12.62 12.38
N SER A 126 3.30 -13.08 11.14
CA SER A 126 2.91 -12.25 10.01
C SER A 126 1.40 -12.09 9.99
N SER A 127 0.92 -10.90 10.34
CA SER A 127 -0.53 -10.64 10.33
C SER A 127 -1.16 -10.77 8.95
N TRP A 128 -0.40 -10.52 7.89
CA TRP A 128 -0.84 -10.75 6.52
C TRP A 128 -1.09 -12.23 6.23
N ASN A 129 -0.14 -13.10 6.56
CA ASN A 129 -0.32 -14.53 6.37
C ASN A 129 -1.46 -15.05 7.23
N ASP A 130 -1.54 -14.64 8.51
CA ASP A 130 -2.61 -15.05 9.42
C ASP A 130 -4.00 -14.64 8.87
N PHE A 131 -4.10 -13.44 8.29
CA PHE A 131 -5.33 -12.97 7.65
C PHE A 131 -5.69 -13.80 6.41
N ILE A 132 -4.71 -14.10 5.56
CA ILE A 132 -4.91 -14.93 4.36
C ILE A 132 -5.32 -16.34 4.77
N VAL A 133 -4.68 -16.95 5.77
CA VAL A 133 -5.03 -18.28 6.30
C VAL A 133 -6.50 -18.39 6.64
N ILE A 134 -7.05 -17.39 7.33
CA ILE A 134 -8.46 -17.35 7.74
C ILE A 134 -9.40 -17.23 6.54
N ASN A 135 -9.00 -16.51 5.50
CA ASN A 135 -9.85 -16.17 4.36
C ASN A 135 -9.54 -16.97 3.08
N TYR A 136 -8.56 -17.88 3.12
CA TYR A 136 -8.15 -18.69 1.97
C TYR A 136 -9.28 -19.59 1.46
N ARG A 137 -10.10 -20.11 2.39
CA ARG A 137 -11.34 -20.86 2.10
C ARG A 137 -12.56 -20.06 2.55
N PHE A 138 -12.62 -18.79 2.16
CA PHE A 138 -13.77 -17.95 2.48
C PHE A 138 -15.05 -18.57 1.87
N ASP A 139 -16.09 -18.68 2.70
CA ASP A 139 -17.40 -19.15 2.28
C ASP A 139 -18.20 -17.97 1.73
N ASP A 140 -18.39 -17.96 0.40
CA ASP A 140 -19.05 -16.89 -0.33
C ASP A 140 -20.52 -16.69 0.12
N HIS A 141 -21.17 -17.72 0.69
CA HIS A 141 -22.52 -17.61 1.25
C HIS A 141 -22.61 -16.69 2.48
N GLN A 142 -21.48 -16.32 3.10
CA GLN A 142 -21.46 -15.35 4.19
C GLN A 142 -21.78 -13.92 3.70
N LEU A 143 -21.60 -13.66 2.40
CA LEU A 143 -21.90 -12.37 1.78
C LEU A 143 -23.25 -12.41 1.07
N ARG A 144 -23.91 -11.25 1.02
CA ARG A 144 -25.04 -11.07 0.11
C ARG A 144 -24.54 -11.13 -1.33
N GLN A 145 -25.30 -11.74 -2.23
CA GLN A 145 -24.96 -11.86 -3.65
C GLN A 145 -24.53 -10.53 -4.29
N ASP A 146 -25.28 -9.44 -4.07
CA ASP A 146 -24.92 -8.11 -4.58
C ASP A 146 -23.53 -7.65 -4.13
N PHE A 147 -23.13 -7.96 -2.88
CA PHE A 147 -21.83 -7.61 -2.33
C PHE A 147 -20.71 -8.52 -2.82
N HIS A 148 -21.03 -9.80 -3.04
CA HIS A 148 -20.12 -10.77 -3.63
C HIS A 148 -19.77 -10.38 -5.08
N GLU A 149 -20.78 -10.13 -5.91
CA GLU A 149 -20.60 -9.68 -7.30
C GLU A 149 -19.85 -8.35 -7.36
N TYR A 150 -20.18 -7.41 -6.48
CA TYR A 150 -19.44 -6.15 -6.36
C TYR A 150 -17.95 -6.38 -6.08
N LEU A 151 -17.61 -7.26 -5.13
CA LEU A 151 -16.21 -7.50 -4.74
C LEU A 151 -15.40 -8.14 -5.87
N ILE A 152 -15.99 -9.10 -6.58
CA ILE A 152 -15.36 -9.73 -7.74
C ILE A 152 -15.12 -8.67 -8.83
N ASN A 153 -16.15 -7.91 -9.20
CA ASN A 153 -16.03 -6.87 -10.22
C ASN A 153 -15.02 -5.79 -9.81
N PHE A 154 -15.03 -5.38 -8.55
CA PHE A 154 -14.06 -4.43 -8.01
C PHE A 154 -12.63 -4.96 -8.14
N TYR A 155 -12.39 -6.23 -7.78
CA TYR A 155 -11.09 -6.86 -7.95
C TYR A 155 -10.67 -6.93 -9.42
N VAL A 156 -11.54 -7.42 -10.31
CA VAL A 156 -11.21 -7.55 -11.75
C VAL A 156 -10.83 -6.20 -12.35
N ILE A 157 -11.60 -5.15 -12.07
CA ILE A 157 -11.34 -3.79 -12.58
C ILE A 157 -10.02 -3.27 -12.02
N THR A 158 -9.85 -3.27 -10.70
CA THR A 158 -8.67 -2.69 -10.05
C THR A 158 -7.39 -3.45 -10.39
N HIS A 159 -7.46 -4.78 -10.47
CA HIS A 159 -6.34 -5.64 -10.87
C HIS A 159 -5.96 -5.44 -12.34
N SER A 160 -6.94 -5.30 -13.23
CA SER A 160 -6.68 -5.00 -14.64
C SER A 160 -6.00 -3.65 -14.82
N ILE A 161 -6.48 -2.62 -14.10
CA ILE A 161 -5.84 -1.30 -14.07
C ILE A 161 -4.41 -1.40 -13.52
N ALA A 162 -4.21 -2.11 -12.40
CA ALA A 162 -2.88 -2.28 -11.80
C ALA A 162 -1.90 -3.00 -12.73
N LYS A 163 -2.35 -4.06 -13.43
CA LYS A 163 -1.53 -4.76 -14.43
C LYS A 163 -1.18 -3.87 -15.61
N LEU A 164 -2.14 -3.08 -16.11
CA LEU A 164 -1.91 -2.14 -17.21
C LEU A 164 -0.89 -1.06 -16.81
N LEU A 165 -1.06 -0.44 -15.65
CA LEU A 165 -0.12 0.57 -15.13
C LEU A 165 1.28 -0.02 -14.93
N TYR A 166 1.37 -1.23 -14.37
CA TYR A 166 2.63 -1.94 -14.24
C TYR A 166 3.29 -2.18 -15.61
N ALA A 167 2.54 -2.70 -16.60
CA ALA A 167 3.07 -2.97 -17.93
C ALA A 167 3.55 -1.70 -18.65
N ILE A 168 2.76 -0.63 -18.61
CA ILE A 168 3.14 0.68 -19.18
C ILE A 168 4.41 1.19 -18.50
N SER A 169 4.45 1.20 -17.17
CA SER A 169 5.63 1.67 -16.42
C SER A 169 6.89 0.86 -16.76
N ALA A 170 6.77 -0.45 -16.92
CA ALA A 170 7.88 -1.32 -17.27
C ALA A 170 8.40 -1.05 -18.69
N ILE A 171 7.49 -0.91 -19.66
CA ILE A 171 7.85 -0.57 -21.05
C ILE A 171 8.54 0.80 -21.10
N THR A 172 7.97 1.81 -20.43
CA THR A 172 8.57 3.16 -20.38
C THR A 172 9.97 3.14 -19.79
N LEU A 173 10.19 2.42 -18.68
CA LEU A 173 11.51 2.29 -18.06
C LEU A 173 12.53 1.56 -18.97
N ILE A 174 12.09 0.55 -19.72
CA ILE A 174 12.95 -0.16 -20.67
C ILE A 174 13.33 0.74 -21.85
N ILE A 175 12.37 1.46 -22.43
CA ILE A 175 12.62 2.42 -23.52
C ILE A 175 13.59 3.50 -23.04
N PHE A 176 13.36 4.05 -21.84
CA PHE A 176 14.24 5.04 -21.23
C PHE A 176 15.67 4.50 -21.08
N ASN A 177 15.83 3.26 -20.62
CA ASN A 177 17.16 2.63 -20.51
C ASN A 177 17.88 2.55 -21.87
N ILE A 178 17.18 2.10 -22.91
CA ILE A 178 17.75 1.96 -24.26
C ILE A 178 18.16 3.33 -24.81
N LEU A 179 17.30 4.34 -24.67
CA LEU A 179 17.60 5.71 -25.09
C LEU A 179 18.80 6.28 -24.34
N PHE A 180 18.86 6.08 -23.02
CA PHE A 180 20.00 6.55 -22.22
C PHE A 180 21.31 5.87 -22.62
N ILE A 181 21.29 4.56 -22.88
CA ILE A 181 22.45 3.82 -23.38
C ILE A 181 22.94 4.42 -24.70
N HIS A 182 22.01 4.66 -25.63
CA HIS A 182 22.34 5.23 -26.94
C HIS A 182 22.97 6.63 -26.80
N LEU A 183 22.37 7.52 -26.01
CA LEU A 183 22.90 8.87 -25.78
C LEU A 183 24.28 8.85 -25.11
N SER A 184 24.49 7.92 -24.17
CA SER A 184 25.76 7.77 -23.48
C SER A 184 26.90 7.30 -24.39
N ILE A 185 26.60 6.44 -25.38
CA ILE A 185 27.58 6.07 -26.42
C ILE A 185 28.00 7.31 -27.22
N GLY A 186 27.05 8.21 -27.53
CA GLY A 186 27.38 9.51 -28.17
C GLY A 186 28.34 10.36 -27.34
N PHE A 187 28.16 10.40 -26.02
CA PHE A 187 29.09 11.09 -25.11
C PHE A 187 30.49 10.48 -25.10
N TYR A 188 30.59 9.15 -25.19
CA TYR A 188 31.86 8.46 -25.32
C TYR A 188 32.56 8.78 -26.63
N LEU A 189 31.84 8.78 -27.75
CA LEU A 189 32.39 9.15 -29.07
C LEU A 189 32.89 10.59 -29.12
N ASN A 190 32.29 11.48 -28.32
CA ASN A 190 32.71 12.88 -28.17
C ASN A 190 33.83 13.08 -27.13
N PHE A 191 34.47 12.00 -26.66
CA PHE A 191 35.55 12.03 -25.66
C PHE A 191 35.20 12.71 -24.33
N LYS A 192 33.91 12.84 -23.99
CA LYS A 192 33.45 13.43 -22.71
C LYS A 192 33.56 12.46 -21.53
N ILE A 193 33.51 11.16 -21.82
CA ILE A 193 33.56 10.08 -20.82
C ILE A 193 34.53 8.99 -21.26
N THR A 194 35.13 8.30 -20.29
CA THR A 194 36.00 7.16 -20.57
C THR A 194 35.20 5.89 -20.81
N LEU A 195 35.82 4.90 -21.48
CA LEU A 195 35.20 3.59 -21.73
C LEU A 195 34.78 2.89 -20.42
N ILE A 196 35.62 3.00 -19.37
CA ILE A 196 35.35 2.41 -18.05
C ILE A 196 34.09 3.04 -17.43
N GLN A 197 33.99 4.37 -17.45
CA GLN A 197 32.80 5.09 -16.95
C GLN A 197 31.54 4.67 -17.71
N LEU A 198 31.63 4.53 -19.03
CA LEU A 198 30.51 4.06 -19.84
C LEU A 198 30.07 2.65 -19.40
N MET A 199 30.99 1.68 -19.39
CA MET A 199 30.67 0.29 -19.05
C MET A 199 30.05 0.16 -17.65
N MET A 200 30.62 0.83 -16.65
CA MET A 200 30.12 0.77 -15.27
C MET A 200 28.76 1.45 -15.13
N THR A 201 28.59 2.64 -15.73
CA THR A 201 27.33 3.37 -15.63
C THR A 201 26.20 2.65 -16.35
N MET A 202 26.46 2.05 -17.52
CA MET A 202 25.45 1.25 -18.24
C MET A 202 25.01 0.02 -17.44
N SER A 203 25.96 -0.64 -16.77
CA SER A 203 25.68 -1.80 -15.92
C SER A 203 24.81 -1.41 -14.72
N VAL A 204 25.19 -0.34 -13.99
CA VAL A 204 24.42 0.17 -12.85
C VAL A 204 23.04 0.64 -13.28
N LEU A 205 22.91 1.38 -14.37
CA LEU A 205 21.62 1.86 -14.86
C LEU A 205 20.70 0.70 -15.27
N SER A 206 21.23 -0.31 -15.96
CA SER A 206 20.45 -1.50 -16.32
C SER A 206 19.99 -2.28 -15.08
N MET A 207 20.82 -2.33 -14.03
CA MET A 207 20.41 -2.89 -12.73
C MET A 207 19.35 -2.03 -12.05
N LEU A 208 19.49 -0.70 -12.06
CA LEU A 208 18.54 0.27 -11.53
C LEU A 208 17.18 0.11 -12.19
N VAL A 209 17.11 0.09 -13.51
CA VAL A 209 15.87 -0.06 -14.28
C VAL A 209 15.17 -1.37 -13.94
N ARG A 210 15.91 -2.49 -13.86
CA ARG A 210 15.34 -3.79 -13.44
C ARG A 210 14.81 -3.76 -12.01
N HIS A 211 15.48 -3.05 -11.11
CA HIS A 211 15.02 -2.89 -9.74
C HIS A 211 13.77 -2.01 -9.68
N LEU A 212 13.75 -0.87 -10.39
CA LEU A 212 12.59 0.02 -10.49
C LEU A 212 11.36 -0.71 -11.03
N ILE A 213 11.50 -1.54 -12.08
CA ILE A 213 10.39 -2.37 -12.59
C ILE A 213 9.84 -3.26 -11.47
N LEU A 214 10.71 -3.90 -10.69
CA LEU A 214 10.28 -4.74 -9.57
C LEU A 214 9.53 -3.94 -8.50
N MET A 215 10.03 -2.75 -8.15
CA MET A 215 9.38 -1.87 -7.17
C MET A 215 8.03 -1.36 -7.68
N MET A 216 7.91 -1.06 -8.99
CA MET A 216 6.61 -0.74 -9.61
C MET A 216 5.64 -1.92 -9.51
N GLY A 217 6.13 -3.16 -9.62
CA GLY A 217 5.32 -4.35 -9.36
C GLY A 217 4.79 -4.39 -7.93
N GLN A 218 5.64 -4.11 -6.94
CA GLN A 218 5.24 -4.02 -5.54
C GLN A 218 4.22 -2.89 -5.30
N LEU A 219 4.43 -1.72 -5.90
CA LEU A 219 3.52 -0.58 -5.76
C LEU A 219 2.17 -0.82 -6.44
N PHE A 220 2.13 -1.32 -7.67
CA PHE A 220 0.85 -1.48 -8.37
C PHE A 220 0.13 -2.77 -8.00
N LEU A 221 0.81 -3.92 -7.99
CA LEU A 221 0.15 -5.21 -7.81
C LEU A 221 -0.08 -5.53 -6.33
N SER A 222 0.96 -5.43 -5.50
CA SER A 222 0.86 -5.82 -4.08
C SER A 222 0.00 -4.85 -3.26
N LEU A 223 0.12 -3.54 -3.47
CA LEU A 223 -0.79 -2.58 -2.82
C LEU A 223 -2.23 -2.65 -3.34
N ASN A 224 -2.46 -3.07 -4.59
CA ASN A 224 -3.83 -3.29 -5.06
C ASN A 224 -4.55 -4.39 -4.25
N TYR A 225 -3.82 -5.43 -3.84
CA TYR A 225 -4.38 -6.42 -2.91
C TYR A 225 -4.66 -5.86 -1.52
N THR A 226 -3.83 -4.92 -1.04
CA THR A 226 -4.13 -4.19 0.20
C THR A 226 -5.43 -3.40 0.08
N ILE A 227 -5.62 -2.70 -1.04
CA ILE A 227 -6.85 -1.97 -1.35
C ILE A 227 -8.05 -2.91 -1.37
N PHE A 228 -7.91 -4.09 -2.00
CA PHE A 228 -8.96 -5.12 -1.99
C PHE A 228 -9.31 -5.60 -0.58
N VAL A 229 -8.31 -5.89 0.28
CA VAL A 229 -8.55 -6.32 1.66
C VAL A 229 -9.31 -5.26 2.46
N VAL A 230 -8.92 -3.99 2.33
CA VAL A 230 -9.61 -2.86 2.96
C VAL A 230 -11.07 -2.79 2.48
N GLU A 231 -11.30 -2.93 1.18
CA GLU A 231 -12.63 -2.92 0.57
C GLU A 231 -13.49 -4.11 1.03
N PHE A 232 -12.90 -5.30 1.12
CA PHE A 232 -13.53 -6.52 1.64
C PHE A 232 -13.99 -6.34 3.10
N LEU A 233 -13.11 -5.84 3.97
CA LEU A 233 -13.47 -5.55 5.37
C LEU A 233 -14.57 -4.49 5.46
N LYS A 234 -14.49 -3.44 4.63
CA LYS A 234 -15.51 -2.39 4.54
C LYS A 234 -16.87 -2.94 4.16
N ILE A 235 -16.93 -3.84 3.19
CA ILE A 235 -18.19 -4.42 2.70
C ILE A 235 -18.82 -5.33 3.74
N ARG A 236 -18.03 -6.15 4.44
CA ARG A 236 -18.53 -6.94 5.56
C ARG A 236 -19.12 -6.06 6.67
N LEU A 237 -18.47 -4.92 6.97
CA LEU A 237 -19.00 -3.95 7.94
C LEU A 237 -20.28 -3.26 7.42
N LYS A 238 -20.33 -2.91 6.13
CA LYS A 238 -21.52 -2.34 5.47
C LYS A 238 -22.70 -3.31 5.47
N GLN A 239 -22.45 -4.60 5.25
CA GLN A 239 -23.47 -5.65 5.33
C GLN A 239 -24.03 -5.77 6.75
N LEU A 240 -23.19 -5.73 7.78
CA LEU A 240 -23.63 -5.70 9.17
C LEU A 240 -24.47 -4.46 9.49
N HIS A 241 -24.05 -3.29 9.03
CA HIS A 241 -24.84 -2.06 9.19
C HIS A 241 -26.22 -2.19 8.53
N THR A 242 -26.26 -2.73 7.31
CA THR A 242 -27.50 -2.91 6.54
C THR A 242 -28.44 -3.90 7.22
N PHE A 243 -27.89 -5.01 7.74
CA PHE A 243 -28.61 -5.97 8.56
C PHE A 243 -29.24 -5.29 9.78
N LEU A 244 -28.46 -4.55 10.58
CA LEU A 244 -28.98 -3.83 11.75
C LEU A 244 -30.11 -2.86 11.36
N ARG A 245 -29.93 -2.09 10.28
CA ARG A 245 -30.91 -1.10 9.85
C ARG A 245 -32.23 -1.72 9.41
N ILE A 246 -32.19 -2.86 8.71
CA ILE A 246 -33.40 -3.57 8.25
C ILE A 246 -34.12 -4.18 9.45
N GLU A 247 -33.39 -4.90 10.31
CA GLU A 247 -33.97 -5.55 11.48
C GLU A 247 -34.60 -4.54 12.43
N PHE A 248 -33.95 -3.40 12.70
CA PHE A 248 -34.51 -2.35 13.54
C PHE A 248 -35.66 -1.56 12.91
N LYS A 249 -35.85 -1.63 11.58
CA LYS A 249 -37.03 -1.08 10.91
C LYS A 249 -38.21 -2.05 10.94
N LEU A 250 -37.96 -3.34 10.72
CA LEU A 250 -39.00 -4.37 10.65
C LEU A 250 -39.55 -4.75 12.03
N PHE A 251 -38.66 -4.86 13.02
CA PHE A 251 -39.08 -5.16 14.39
C PHE A 251 -39.43 -3.86 15.12
N ARG A 252 -40.74 -3.55 15.22
CA ARG A 252 -41.21 -2.78 16.39
C ARG A 252 -40.78 -3.59 17.61
N PHE A 253 -39.87 -3.05 18.44
CA PHE A 253 -39.23 -3.72 19.59
C PHE A 253 -40.23 -4.15 20.68
N THR A 254 -41.11 -5.09 20.37
CA THR A 254 -42.14 -5.56 21.28
C THR A 254 -41.64 -6.69 22.19
N THR A 255 -40.56 -7.40 21.83
CA THR A 255 -40.05 -8.54 22.62
C THR A 255 -38.52 -8.62 22.73
N VAL A 256 -38.03 -9.01 23.91
CA VAL A 256 -36.60 -9.29 24.22
C VAL A 256 -36.02 -10.37 23.31
N ALA A 257 -36.84 -11.33 22.89
CA ALA A 257 -36.44 -12.43 22.01
C ALA A 257 -35.90 -11.94 20.66
N ASN A 258 -36.54 -10.93 20.06
CA ASN A 258 -36.12 -10.35 18.78
C ASN A 258 -34.78 -9.63 18.92
N PHE A 259 -34.59 -8.85 19.99
CA PHE A 259 -33.30 -8.20 20.26
C PHE A 259 -32.18 -9.22 20.50
N ARG A 260 -32.45 -10.30 21.24
CA ARG A 260 -31.50 -11.39 21.44
C ARG A 260 -31.08 -12.05 20.13
N LYS A 261 -32.02 -12.26 19.21
CA LYS A 261 -31.75 -12.83 17.88
C LYS A 261 -30.83 -11.93 17.05
N ILE A 262 -31.12 -10.62 17.01
CA ILE A 262 -30.28 -9.62 16.33
C ILE A 262 -28.87 -9.62 16.94
N TRP A 263 -28.78 -9.61 18.27
CA TRP A 263 -27.50 -9.59 18.99
C TRP A 263 -26.66 -10.84 18.74
N LYS A 264 -27.30 -12.03 18.79
CA LYS A 264 -26.64 -13.33 18.54
C LYS A 264 -26.02 -13.39 17.13
N LYS A 265 -26.62 -12.71 16.15
CA LYS A 265 -26.11 -12.65 14.77
C LYS A 265 -25.10 -11.51 14.56
N PHE A 266 -25.31 -10.34 15.17
CA PHE A 266 -24.43 -9.19 15.00
C PHE A 266 -23.09 -9.33 15.74
N TYR A 267 -23.15 -9.64 17.03
CA TYR A 267 -21.99 -9.64 17.94
C TYR A 267 -20.81 -10.50 17.45
N PRO A 268 -20.98 -11.80 17.12
CA PRO A 268 -19.85 -12.63 16.69
C PRO A 268 -19.24 -12.15 15.37
N ASN A 269 -20.07 -11.70 14.43
CA ASN A 269 -19.60 -11.20 13.14
C ASN A 269 -18.82 -9.89 13.28
N TYR A 270 -19.29 -8.97 14.13
CA TYR A 270 -18.57 -7.73 14.41
C TYR A 270 -17.22 -8.01 15.08
N ILE A 271 -17.18 -8.86 16.11
CA ILE A 271 -15.92 -9.22 16.80
C ILE A 271 -14.94 -9.87 15.83
N ARG A 272 -15.42 -10.76 14.97
CA ARG A 272 -14.57 -11.38 13.95
C ARG A 272 -13.93 -10.33 13.05
N ILE A 273 -14.71 -9.43 12.46
CA ILE A 273 -14.18 -8.34 11.62
C ILE A 273 -13.21 -7.43 12.39
N TYR A 274 -13.55 -7.08 13.63
CA TYR A 274 -12.69 -6.27 14.49
C TYR A 274 -11.35 -6.95 14.78
N SER A 275 -11.37 -8.23 15.14
CA SER A 275 -10.16 -9.02 15.42
C SER A 275 -9.28 -9.18 14.19
N GLU A 276 -9.89 -9.44 13.02
CA GLU A 276 -9.18 -9.52 11.74
C GLU A 276 -8.55 -8.17 11.38
N THR A 277 -9.29 -7.06 11.55
CA THR A 277 -8.79 -5.70 11.28
C THR A 277 -7.61 -5.32 12.19
N ILE A 278 -7.68 -5.64 13.49
CA ILE A 278 -6.61 -5.34 14.44
C ILE A 278 -5.34 -6.10 14.11
N LYS A 279 -5.47 -7.41 13.85
CA LYS A 279 -4.32 -8.22 13.44
C LYS A 279 -3.70 -7.61 12.20
N MET A 280 -4.53 -7.35 11.18
CA MET A 280 -4.08 -6.77 9.92
C MET A 280 -3.38 -5.41 10.07
N ASN A 281 -3.87 -4.57 10.98
CA ASN A 281 -3.26 -3.28 11.27
C ASN A 281 -1.80 -3.37 11.73
N GLN A 282 -1.34 -4.52 12.25
CA GLN A 282 0.05 -4.68 12.68
C GLN A 282 1.05 -4.56 11.52
N THR A 283 0.74 -5.11 10.35
CA THR A 283 1.56 -4.89 9.15
C THR A 283 1.15 -3.64 8.38
N GLU A 284 -0.15 -3.38 8.22
CA GLU A 284 -0.63 -2.22 7.45
C GLU A 284 -0.14 -0.89 8.01
N LYS A 285 0.00 -0.77 9.34
CA LYS A 285 0.55 0.45 9.94
C LYS A 285 1.97 0.77 9.47
N ILE A 286 2.78 -0.26 9.22
CA ILE A 286 4.16 -0.13 8.76
C ILE A 286 4.15 0.30 7.30
N ILE A 287 3.28 -0.30 6.47
CA ILE A 287 3.15 0.02 5.05
C ILE A 287 2.69 1.47 4.88
N PHE A 288 1.62 1.88 5.58
CA PHE A 288 1.13 3.25 5.50
C PHE A 288 2.15 4.27 6.00
N PHE A 289 2.92 3.96 7.04
CA PHE A 289 3.98 4.84 7.51
C PHE A 289 5.06 5.06 6.43
N ASN A 290 5.54 3.98 5.81
CA ASN A 290 6.56 4.07 4.76
C ASN A 290 6.04 4.78 3.51
N LEU A 291 4.79 4.52 3.11
CA LEU A 291 4.14 5.24 2.01
C LEU A 291 3.98 6.73 2.32
N GLU A 292 3.63 7.11 3.55
CA GLU A 292 3.59 8.52 3.96
C GLU A 292 4.96 9.16 3.82
N LEU A 293 6.01 8.51 4.31
CA LEU A 293 7.37 9.02 4.29
C LEU A 293 7.83 9.27 2.84
N ILE A 294 7.69 8.27 1.96
CA ILE A 294 7.98 8.38 0.52
C ILE A 294 7.18 9.53 -0.11
N SER A 295 5.91 9.63 0.24
CA SER A 295 5.04 10.66 -0.32
C SER A 295 5.45 12.07 0.11
N LYS A 296 5.91 12.28 1.34
CA LYS A 296 6.38 13.60 1.80
C LYS A 296 7.73 13.95 1.20
N SER A 297 8.67 13.00 1.16
CA SER A 297 9.98 13.23 0.56
C SER A 297 9.83 13.61 -0.91
N ALA A 298 9.02 12.87 -1.67
CA ALA A 298 8.75 13.13 -3.08
C ALA A 298 8.21 14.55 -3.34
N ILE A 299 7.28 15.06 -2.50
CA ILE A 299 6.76 16.43 -2.66
C ILE A 299 7.83 17.48 -2.37
N ILE A 300 8.58 17.30 -1.28
CA ILE A 300 9.62 18.24 -0.88
C ILE A 300 10.69 18.32 -1.96
N ILE A 301 11.17 17.17 -2.43
CA ILE A 301 12.17 17.10 -3.49
C ILE A 301 11.60 17.59 -4.82
N SER A 302 10.36 17.28 -5.16
CA SER A 302 9.69 17.82 -6.35
C SER A 302 9.66 19.35 -6.35
N ALA A 303 9.28 19.97 -5.23
CA ALA A 303 9.25 21.42 -5.10
C ALA A 303 10.65 22.05 -5.23
N LEU A 304 11.66 21.45 -4.60
CA LEU A 304 13.06 21.89 -4.74
C LEU A 304 13.58 21.72 -6.16
N PHE A 305 13.28 20.59 -6.80
CA PHE A 305 13.70 20.26 -8.15
C PHE A 305 13.11 21.22 -9.18
N ILE A 306 11.79 21.47 -9.12
CA ILE A 306 11.10 22.43 -10.02
C ILE A 306 11.65 23.84 -9.81
N GLY A 307 11.90 24.23 -8.56
CA GLY A 307 12.45 25.55 -8.21
C GLY A 307 13.82 25.86 -8.80
N GLN A 308 14.60 24.84 -9.15
CA GLN A 308 15.96 24.99 -9.70
C GLN A 308 16.00 24.91 -11.23
N GLN A 309 14.86 24.63 -11.90
CA GLN A 309 14.82 24.55 -13.36
C GLN A 309 14.69 25.94 -13.98
N LEU A 310 15.59 26.28 -14.91
CA LEU A 310 15.49 27.53 -15.69
C LEU A 310 14.42 27.44 -16.80
N LYS A 311 14.23 26.25 -17.38
CA LYS A 311 13.23 25.97 -18.43
C LYS A 311 12.61 24.60 -18.19
N MET A 312 11.30 24.51 -18.41
CA MET A 312 10.57 23.25 -18.34
C MET A 312 10.69 22.52 -19.67
N ASN A 313 11.44 21.42 -19.70
CA ASN A 313 11.48 20.48 -20.82
C ASN A 313 10.59 19.25 -20.51
N ILE A 314 10.45 18.35 -21.49
CA ILE A 314 9.63 17.14 -21.36
C ILE A 314 10.12 16.25 -20.20
N MET A 315 11.45 16.13 -20.02
CA MET A 315 12.04 15.27 -18.99
C MET A 315 11.81 15.81 -17.57
N ASN A 316 12.02 17.11 -17.34
CA ASN A 316 11.73 17.80 -16.09
C ASN A 316 10.26 17.68 -15.72
N THR A 317 9.38 17.91 -16.71
CA THR A 317 7.93 17.80 -16.52
C THR A 317 7.55 16.36 -16.16
N PHE A 318 8.14 15.37 -16.81
CA PHE A 318 7.90 13.95 -16.51
C PHE A 318 8.34 13.59 -15.09
N VAL A 319 9.54 13.98 -14.66
CA VAL A 319 10.04 13.73 -13.29
C VAL A 319 9.13 14.38 -12.25
N ALA A 320 8.74 15.64 -12.46
CA ALA A 320 7.80 16.34 -11.59
C ALA A 320 6.43 15.63 -11.52
N LEU A 321 5.90 15.21 -12.66
CA LEU A 321 4.65 14.47 -12.75
C LEU A 321 4.71 13.16 -11.94
N VAL A 322 5.81 12.41 -12.04
CA VAL A 322 5.99 11.15 -11.29
C VAL A 322 5.89 11.40 -9.78
N PHE A 323 6.56 12.42 -9.25
CA PHE A 323 6.50 12.73 -7.82
C PHE A 323 5.09 13.19 -7.37
N ILE A 324 4.39 13.96 -8.20
CA ILE A 324 3.01 14.35 -7.92
C ILE A 324 2.07 13.12 -7.93
N ILE A 325 2.26 12.19 -8.87
CA ILE A 325 1.48 10.95 -8.95
C ILE A 325 1.66 10.12 -7.67
N VAL A 326 2.89 10.00 -7.15
CA VAL A 326 3.16 9.29 -5.88
C VAL A 326 2.34 9.91 -4.74
N PHE A 327 2.30 11.23 -4.65
CA PHE A 327 1.50 11.93 -3.64
C PHE A 327 -0.01 11.75 -3.81
N CYS A 328 -0.52 11.85 -5.04
CA CYS A 328 -1.93 11.62 -5.33
C CYS A 328 -2.34 10.19 -4.99
N TYR A 329 -1.47 9.22 -5.28
CA TYR A 329 -1.72 7.81 -5.01
C TYR A 329 -1.87 7.52 -3.51
N THR A 330 -0.94 7.99 -2.67
CA THR A 330 -1.03 7.80 -1.21
C THR A 330 -2.28 8.47 -0.62
N THR A 331 -2.60 9.68 -1.10
CA THR A 331 -3.81 10.41 -0.73
C THR A 331 -5.09 9.63 -1.06
N LEU A 332 -5.19 9.07 -2.27
CA LEU A 332 -6.33 8.24 -2.68
C LEU A 332 -6.46 6.97 -1.83
N LEU A 333 -5.34 6.33 -1.50
CA LEU A 333 -5.32 5.16 -0.63
C LEU A 333 -5.86 5.50 0.77
N TYR A 334 -5.45 6.62 1.37
CA TYR A 334 -5.99 7.05 2.67
C TYR A 334 -7.47 7.36 2.63
N SER A 335 -7.93 7.98 1.55
CA SER A 335 -9.36 8.23 1.35
C SER A 335 -10.16 6.93 1.45
N ARG A 336 -9.69 5.85 0.80
CA ARG A 336 -10.34 4.52 0.86
C ARG A 336 -10.30 3.90 2.25
N VAL A 337 -9.14 3.90 2.89
CA VAL A 337 -8.94 3.36 4.25
C VAL A 337 -9.84 4.05 5.28
N SER A 338 -10.07 5.35 5.12
CA SER A 338 -10.88 6.16 6.04
C SER A 338 -12.38 5.76 6.10
N TYR A 339 -12.88 4.99 5.14
CA TYR A 339 -14.28 4.54 5.14
C TYR A 339 -14.56 3.45 6.19
N LEU A 340 -13.56 2.65 6.57
CA LEU A 340 -13.75 1.57 7.54
C LEU A 340 -14.20 2.10 8.92
N PRO A 341 -13.53 3.10 9.54
CA PRO A 341 -13.99 3.67 10.80
C PRO A 341 -15.34 4.41 10.66
N PHE A 342 -15.63 4.98 9.47
CA PHE A 342 -16.92 5.63 9.22
C PHE A 342 -18.09 4.63 9.31
N TYR A 343 -17.97 3.44 8.70
CA TYR A 343 -18.99 2.41 8.83
C TYR A 343 -19.08 1.84 10.25
N ASN A 344 -17.98 1.80 11.02
CA ASN A 344 -18.02 1.42 12.43
C ASN A 344 -18.88 2.40 13.26
N GLN A 345 -18.71 3.71 13.01
CA GLN A 345 -19.54 4.75 13.64
C GLN A 345 -21.01 4.62 13.25
N LEU A 346 -21.31 4.30 11.98
CA LEU A 346 -22.70 4.05 11.54
C LEU A 346 -23.32 2.82 12.22
N CYS A 347 -22.56 1.74 12.41
CA CYS A 347 -23.01 0.59 13.18
C CYS A 347 -23.29 0.95 14.64
N SER A 348 -22.39 1.70 15.29
CA SER A 348 -22.59 2.17 16.66
C SER A 348 -23.84 3.04 16.80
N ARG A 349 -24.05 4.00 15.89
CA ARG A 349 -25.27 4.84 15.85
C ARG A 349 -26.54 4.01 15.66
N ALA A 350 -26.54 3.08 14.69
CA ALA A 350 -27.70 2.23 14.46
C ALA A 350 -28.04 1.37 15.69
N LEU A 351 -27.04 0.89 16.43
CA LEU A 351 -27.24 0.18 17.70
C LEU A 351 -27.79 1.10 18.80
N MET A 352 -27.26 2.32 18.92
CA MET A 352 -27.78 3.33 19.87
C MET A 352 -29.24 3.64 19.60
N ASP A 353 -29.60 3.93 18.35
CA ASP A 353 -30.97 4.19 17.93
C ASP A 353 -31.88 2.98 18.22
N GLY A 354 -31.38 1.77 17.98
CA GLY A 354 -32.10 0.53 18.26
C GLY A 354 -32.37 0.32 19.76
N VAL A 355 -31.38 0.61 20.62
CA VAL A 355 -31.52 0.51 22.07
C VAL A 355 -32.47 1.60 22.61
N ALA A 356 -32.36 2.84 22.11
CA ALA A 356 -33.22 3.95 22.52
C ALA A 356 -34.71 3.74 22.20
N ARG A 357 -35.03 2.95 21.16
CA ARG A 357 -36.40 2.62 20.74
C ARG A 357 -37.03 1.46 21.51
N GLN A 358 -36.33 0.84 22.46
CA GLN A 358 -36.88 -0.24 23.27
C GLN A 358 -37.90 0.29 24.30
N LYS A 359 -39.11 -0.26 24.30
CA LYS A 359 -40.10 0.00 25.37
C LYS A 359 -39.59 -0.52 26.73
N PRO A 360 -40.04 0.04 27.86
CA PRO A 360 -39.67 -0.49 29.18
C PRO A 360 -40.24 -1.91 29.37
N ILE A 361 -39.33 -2.88 29.43
CA ILE A 361 -39.58 -4.32 29.67
C ILE A 361 -39.29 -4.63 31.16
N PRO A 362 -39.87 -5.69 31.77
CA PRO A 362 -39.62 -6.09 33.16
C PRO A 362 -38.12 -6.22 33.53
N PHE A 363 -37.83 -5.91 34.79
CA PHE A 363 -36.56 -5.36 35.30
C PHE A 363 -35.32 -6.28 35.16
N VAL A 364 -35.47 -7.61 35.35
CA VAL A 364 -34.33 -8.51 35.59
C VAL A 364 -33.59 -8.92 34.30
N LEU A 365 -34.31 -9.34 33.26
CA LEU A 365 -33.71 -9.72 31.96
C LEU A 365 -33.27 -8.49 31.13
N LYS A 366 -33.91 -7.34 31.37
CA LYS A 366 -33.54 -6.06 30.77
C LYS A 366 -32.15 -5.62 31.23
N HIS A 367 -31.80 -5.81 32.50
CA HIS A 367 -30.56 -5.29 33.07
C HIS A 367 -29.31 -5.92 32.45
N PHE A 368 -29.22 -7.25 32.39
CA PHE A 368 -27.99 -7.92 31.91
C PHE A 368 -27.71 -7.70 30.41
N TYR A 369 -28.76 -7.76 29.57
CA TYR A 369 -28.60 -7.51 28.13
C TYR A 369 -28.42 -6.03 27.82
N SER A 370 -29.08 -5.12 28.56
CA SER A 370 -28.90 -3.68 28.40
C SER A 370 -27.51 -3.23 28.85
N ILE A 371 -26.98 -3.76 29.95
CA ILE A 371 -25.61 -3.47 30.40
C ILE A 371 -24.60 -3.98 29.37
N LYS A 372 -24.74 -5.23 28.89
CA LYS A 372 -23.83 -5.78 27.87
C LYS A 372 -23.91 -5.04 26.54
N SER A 373 -25.09 -4.59 26.12
CA SER A 373 -25.24 -3.81 24.89
C SER A 373 -24.71 -2.39 25.04
N HIS A 374 -24.97 -1.71 26.15
CA HIS A 374 -24.41 -0.39 26.44
C HIS A 374 -22.89 -0.44 26.54
N LEU A 375 -22.33 -1.44 27.23
CA LEU A 375 -20.88 -1.62 27.32
C LEU A 375 -20.26 -1.89 25.96
N LEU A 376 -20.90 -2.71 25.11
CA LEU A 376 -20.42 -2.90 23.74
C LEU A 376 -20.55 -1.61 22.92
N ILE A 377 -21.64 -0.87 23.01
CA ILE A 377 -21.82 0.39 22.26
C ILE A 377 -20.75 1.41 22.65
N GLN A 378 -20.50 1.58 23.95
CA GLN A 378 -19.42 2.42 24.48
C GLN A 378 -18.07 1.92 23.97
N THR A 379 -17.83 0.61 24.02
CA THR A 379 -16.61 -0.01 23.48
C THR A 379 -16.49 0.24 21.98
N MET A 380 -17.54 0.06 21.18
CA MET A 380 -17.53 0.30 19.73
C MET A 380 -17.31 1.77 19.36
N ALA A 381 -17.86 2.69 20.15
CA ALA A 381 -17.68 4.13 19.98
C ALA A 381 -16.24 4.56 20.30
N ASN A 382 -15.62 3.92 21.30
CA ASN A 382 -14.25 4.21 21.73
C ASN A 382 -13.19 3.37 20.99
N ASN A 383 -13.59 2.27 20.35
CA ASN A 383 -12.70 1.37 19.65
C ASN A 383 -12.22 1.97 18.33
N ARG A 384 -10.90 1.96 18.14
CA ARG A 384 -10.23 2.33 16.89
C ARG A 384 -10.34 1.20 15.85
N LEU A 385 -11.55 0.91 15.37
CA LEU A 385 -11.77 -0.04 14.26
C LEU A 385 -11.38 0.62 12.94
N GLY A 386 -10.17 0.33 12.47
CA GLY A 386 -9.58 0.94 11.29
C GLY A 386 -8.07 0.70 11.27
N PHE A 387 -7.37 1.49 10.48
CA PHE A 387 -5.92 1.39 10.35
C PHE A 387 -5.21 2.63 10.90
N THR A 388 -3.98 2.45 11.37
CA THR A 388 -3.10 3.54 11.82
C THR A 388 -1.98 3.76 10.81
N CYS A 389 -1.48 4.99 10.71
CA CYS A 389 -0.23 5.28 9.99
C CYS A 389 0.90 5.25 11.03
N GLY A 390 1.63 4.12 11.09
CA GLY A 390 2.58 3.84 12.16
C GLY A 390 1.96 3.97 13.55
N GLU A 391 2.68 4.61 14.47
CA GLU A 391 2.17 5.01 15.79
C GLU A 391 1.68 6.47 15.80
N MET A 392 1.76 7.17 14.66
CA MET A 392 1.54 8.61 14.59
C MET A 392 0.07 9.00 14.71
N PHE A 393 -0.81 8.37 13.92
CA PHE A 393 -2.24 8.70 13.96
C PHE A 393 -3.13 7.57 13.42
N PHE A 394 -4.40 7.63 13.82
CA PHE A 394 -5.46 6.77 13.32
C PHE A 394 -6.09 7.38 12.05
N ILE A 395 -6.20 6.60 10.98
CA ILE A 395 -6.64 7.07 9.66
C ILE A 395 -8.16 7.23 9.68
N THR A 396 -8.61 8.47 9.87
CA THR A 396 -10.02 8.87 9.82
C THR A 396 -10.24 9.86 8.68
N ARG A 397 -11.50 10.07 8.27
CA ARG A 397 -11.83 11.09 7.25
C ARG A 397 -11.32 12.47 7.63
N PHE A 398 -11.45 12.85 8.90
CA PHE A 398 -10.97 14.14 9.40
C PHE A 398 -9.44 14.24 9.30
N LYS A 399 -8.71 13.21 9.77
CA LYS A 399 -7.24 13.21 9.68
C LYS A 399 -6.73 13.20 8.25
N TYR A 400 -7.39 12.48 7.35
CA TYR A 400 -7.10 12.52 5.92
C TYR A 400 -7.23 13.95 5.35
N ILE A 401 -8.34 14.64 5.61
CA ILE A 401 -8.54 16.02 5.15
C ILE A 401 -7.49 16.96 5.76
N GLN A 402 -7.19 16.80 7.05
CA GLN A 402 -6.16 17.58 7.74
C GLN A 402 -4.78 17.38 7.08
N LEU A 403 -4.39 16.14 6.76
CA LEU A 403 -3.13 15.84 6.09
C LEU A 403 -3.07 16.43 4.69
N PHE A 404 -4.16 16.35 3.94
CA PHE A 404 -4.26 16.96 2.61
C PHE A 404 -4.04 18.48 2.68
N ILE A 405 -4.72 19.17 3.60
CA ILE A 405 -4.55 20.62 3.81
C ILE A 405 -3.13 20.96 4.26
N LEU A 406 -2.56 20.17 5.18
CA LEU A 406 -1.19 20.39 5.65
C LEU A 406 -0.16 20.24 4.53
N ASN A 407 -0.33 19.23 3.67
CA ASN A 407 0.51 19.03 2.49
C ASN A 407 0.40 20.19 1.50
N PHE A 408 -0.82 20.63 1.22
CA PHE A 408 -1.05 21.78 0.35
C PHE A 408 -0.39 23.05 0.91
N HIS A 409 -0.51 23.29 2.22
CA HIS A 409 0.14 24.42 2.88
C HIS A 409 1.67 24.32 2.88
N LEU A 410 2.22 23.11 3.05
CA LEU A 410 3.65 22.85 2.92
C LEU A 410 4.15 23.19 1.52
N ILE A 411 3.45 22.73 0.48
CA ILE A 411 3.76 23.05 -0.92
C ILE A 411 3.77 24.57 -1.13
N ILE A 412 2.74 25.28 -0.66
CA ILE A 412 2.68 26.75 -0.77
C ILE A 412 3.82 27.42 -0.02
N LYS A 413 4.15 26.97 1.20
CA LYS A 413 5.26 27.54 1.99
C LYS A 413 6.61 27.32 1.31
N PHE A 414 6.84 26.13 0.74
CA PHE A 414 8.06 25.85 -0.02
C PHE A 414 8.12 26.67 -1.29
N TYR A 415 7.04 26.73 -2.06
CA TYR A 415 6.93 27.58 -3.25
C TYR A 415 7.22 29.05 -2.92
N LYS A 416 6.57 29.59 -1.88
CA LYS A 416 6.79 30.97 -1.42
C LYS A 416 8.24 31.21 -1.03
N LYS A 417 8.86 30.29 -0.27
CA LYS A 417 10.25 30.44 0.14
C LYS A 417 11.17 30.45 -1.09
N ILE A 418 10.98 29.50 -2.01
CA ILE A 418 11.82 29.35 -3.21
C ILE A 418 11.66 30.55 -4.15
N CYS A 419 10.43 30.97 -4.46
CA CYS A 419 10.17 32.04 -5.44
C CYS A 419 10.36 33.46 -4.89
N ILE A 420 10.39 33.67 -3.58
CA ILE A 420 10.63 35.00 -2.97
C ILE A 420 12.08 35.14 -2.50
N SER A 421 12.81 34.04 -2.26
CA SER A 421 14.25 34.08 -1.96
C SER A 421 15.16 33.92 -3.18
N SER A 422 14.59 33.73 -4.37
CA SER A 422 15.26 33.85 -5.68
C SER A 422 15.03 35.26 -6.22
#